data_AF-H3A1M4-F1
#
_entry.id   AF-H3A1M4-F1
#
_cell.length_a   1.000
_cell.length_b   1.000
_cell.length_c   1.000
_cell.angle_alpha   90.00
_cell.angle_beta   90.00
_cell.angle_gamma   90.00
#
_symmetry.space_group_name_H-M   'P 1'
#
loop_
_entity.id
_entity.type
_entity.pdbx_description
1 polymer ?
#
loop_
_entity_poly.entity_id
_entity_poly.type
_entity_poly.pdbx_seq_one_letter_code
_entity_poly.pdbx_strand_id
1 'polypeptide(L)'
;ILKLILLYSLVFQLLFFGAVHCGNVLVWPSDASHWFNIQFIIEELMKRGHNVIVLASSAFVFVDSDNKSTINFEVIKVPTEKHQVDSLINDLLQLWMYEKPHLSSWQFYKKLSNVTNTINVMNELLCDTAMKNKDLFQKLQQLNFDVLLADPVTICGDLMALSLGIPFIYTLRFSPGHSIERYCGKIPSPPSYVPAALSELTDKMSFIGRIENLLSYTMQDILFGSIWGQWDSYYSGILVWPGDASHWINMKPVLEELINRGHKITILIHTETLFIDYSKPSPFHFEVFTVPFTKDSVDEVLSAFLQFWIYDSPDMSYWQMYKKIKDIVEMMTALNVQICDSVLKNTLLFERLQQAGFDVLLSDPVTPCSELVAEKLGIPFIYSLRFSMGSTVERLCGQLPSPPSYVPSIPFGLSDKMSFVERVKNVLHYFSQDLLFNQIAGQIWNNYYSEILGKIS
;
A
#
# COMPACT_ATOMS: atom_id res chain seq x y z
N ILE A 1 49.31 -29.61 1.50
CA ILE A 1 48.24 -30.61 1.27
C ILE A 1 47.11 -30.45 2.29
N LEU A 2 47.35 -30.62 3.60
CA LEU A 2 46.29 -30.51 4.63
C LEU A 2 45.54 -29.16 4.64
N LYS A 3 46.25 -28.04 4.52
CA LYS A 3 45.64 -26.70 4.42
C LYS A 3 44.79 -26.51 3.15
N LEU A 4 45.19 -27.14 2.05
CA LEU A 4 44.45 -27.09 0.78
C LEU A 4 43.15 -27.89 0.91
N ILE A 5 43.22 -29.08 1.52
CA ILE A 5 42.05 -29.94 1.77
C ILE A 5 41.04 -29.24 2.69
N LEU A 6 41.50 -28.57 3.75
CA LEU A 6 40.64 -27.77 4.64
C LEU A 6 39.97 -26.61 3.89
N LEU A 7 40.71 -25.90 3.04
CA LEU A 7 40.16 -24.80 2.24
C LEU A 7 39.08 -25.30 1.27
N TYR A 8 39.34 -26.40 0.54
CA TYR A 8 38.35 -26.98 -0.37
C TYR A 8 37.15 -27.56 0.37
N SER A 9 37.32 -28.13 1.57
CA SER A 9 36.22 -28.58 2.41
C SER A 9 35.35 -27.41 2.89
N LEU A 10 35.95 -26.27 3.25
CA LEU A 10 35.22 -25.08 3.68
C LEU A 10 34.43 -24.46 2.51
N VAL A 11 35.05 -24.37 1.33
CA VAL A 11 34.40 -23.89 0.10
C VAL A 11 33.27 -24.83 -0.33
N PHE A 12 33.48 -26.15 -0.23
CA PHE A 12 32.45 -27.15 -0.49
C PHE A 12 31.27 -27.04 0.48
N GLN A 13 31.53 -26.78 1.77
CA GLN A 13 30.48 -26.53 2.76
C GLN A 13 29.70 -25.24 2.47
N LEU A 14 30.37 -24.15 2.08
CA LEU A 14 29.72 -22.89 1.72
C LEU A 14 28.90 -22.96 0.42
N LEU A 15 29.24 -23.87 -0.50
CA LEU A 15 28.54 -24.07 -1.77
C LEU A 15 27.32 -25.00 -1.68
N PHE A 16 27.32 -25.96 -0.74
CA PHE A 16 26.26 -26.97 -0.61
C PHE A 16 25.33 -26.75 0.58
N PHE A 17 25.79 -26.10 1.65
CA PHE A 17 24.92 -25.63 2.72
C PHE A 17 24.64 -24.15 2.45
N GLY A 18 23.44 -23.85 1.95
CA GLY A 18 23.01 -22.46 1.79
C GLY A 18 23.29 -21.67 3.07
N ALA A 19 23.78 -20.44 2.93
CA ALA A 19 24.00 -19.57 4.08
C ALA A 19 22.68 -19.44 4.86
N VAL A 20 22.60 -20.06 6.04
CA VAL A 20 21.47 -19.86 6.96
C VAL A 20 21.56 -18.41 7.43
N HIS A 21 20.80 -17.54 6.78
CA HIS A 21 20.69 -16.15 7.20
C HIS A 21 19.82 -16.12 8.45
N CYS A 22 20.48 -16.01 9.61
CA CYS A 22 19.83 -15.70 10.87
C CYS A 22 19.26 -14.27 10.80
N GLY A 23 18.00 -14.15 10.41
CA GLY A 23 17.27 -12.87 10.45
C GLY A 23 16.78 -12.50 11.86
N ASN A 24 16.65 -11.19 12.11
CA ASN A 24 16.00 -10.58 13.25
C ASN A 24 14.50 -10.43 12.97
N VAL A 25 13.66 -11.13 13.73
CA VAL A 25 12.21 -11.14 13.57
C VAL A 25 11.54 -10.42 14.73
N LEU A 26 10.74 -9.41 14.42
CA LEU A 26 9.88 -8.74 15.40
C LEU A 26 8.49 -9.36 15.35
N VAL A 27 7.88 -9.60 16.50
CA VAL A 27 6.54 -10.18 16.59
C VAL A 27 5.58 -9.24 17.29
N TRP A 28 4.45 -8.97 16.65
CA TRP A 28 3.28 -8.28 17.21
C TRP A 28 2.16 -9.31 17.45
N PRO A 29 2.13 -9.94 18.63
CA PRO A 29 1.24 -11.07 18.90
C PRO A 29 -0.17 -10.61 19.30
N SER A 30 -1.08 -11.59 19.37
CA SER A 30 -2.33 -11.47 20.13
C SER A 30 -2.33 -12.49 21.27
N ASP A 31 -3.32 -12.40 22.16
CA ASP A 31 -3.41 -13.21 23.38
C ASP A 31 -4.18 -14.54 23.14
N ALA A 32 -4.33 -15.36 24.19
CA ALA A 32 -5.16 -16.57 24.19
C ALA A 32 -4.83 -17.55 23.03
N SER A 33 -5.84 -18.01 22.27
CA SER A 33 -5.66 -19.00 21.20
C SER A 33 -4.69 -18.53 20.10
N HIS A 34 -4.63 -17.22 19.87
CA HIS A 34 -3.76 -16.62 18.88
C HIS A 34 -2.29 -16.65 19.31
N TRP A 35 -2.01 -16.47 20.61
CA TRP A 35 -0.68 -16.64 21.17
C TRP A 35 -0.14 -18.05 20.92
N PHE A 36 -0.94 -19.08 21.20
CA PHE A 36 -0.49 -20.46 21.01
C PHE A 36 -0.17 -20.78 19.54
N ASN A 37 -0.91 -20.20 18.59
CA ASN A 37 -0.62 -20.37 17.16
C ASN A 37 0.76 -19.79 16.80
N ILE A 38 1.02 -18.53 17.19
CA ILE A 38 2.28 -17.86 16.84
C ILE A 38 3.47 -18.41 17.64
N GLN A 39 3.24 -18.93 18.85
CA GLN A 39 4.28 -19.53 19.69
C GLN A 39 5.01 -20.66 18.95
N PHE A 40 4.30 -21.55 18.26
CA PHE A 40 4.92 -22.62 17.47
C PHE A 40 5.81 -22.07 16.34
N ILE A 41 5.39 -20.98 15.70
CA ILE A 41 6.17 -20.31 14.65
C ILE A 41 7.44 -19.71 15.25
N ILE A 42 7.33 -19.02 16.39
CA ILE A 42 8.45 -18.42 17.13
C ILE A 42 9.48 -19.48 17.53
N GLU A 43 9.03 -20.59 18.13
CA GLU A 43 9.91 -21.68 18.56
C GLU A 43 10.71 -22.28 17.41
N GLU A 44 10.05 -22.51 16.26
CA GLU A 44 10.71 -23.07 15.11
C GLU A 44 11.65 -22.06 14.41
N LEU A 45 11.31 -20.75 14.41
CA LEU A 45 12.21 -19.69 13.95
C LEU A 45 13.48 -19.63 14.81
N MET A 46 13.34 -19.63 16.13
CA MET A 46 14.47 -19.64 17.07
C MET A 46 15.34 -20.90 16.88
N LYS A 47 14.71 -22.06 16.70
CA LYS A 47 15.43 -23.33 16.43
C LYS A 47 16.22 -23.30 15.12
N ARG A 48 15.76 -22.55 14.11
CA ARG A 48 16.50 -22.29 12.86
C ARG A 48 17.57 -21.22 12.99
N GLY A 49 17.75 -20.64 14.18
CA GLY A 49 18.78 -19.65 14.49
C GLY A 49 18.34 -18.20 14.29
N HIS A 50 17.06 -17.92 14.01
CA HIS A 50 16.56 -16.55 13.94
C HIS A 50 16.50 -15.93 15.34
N ASN A 51 16.83 -14.64 15.43
CA ASN A 51 16.64 -13.88 16.67
C ASN A 51 15.21 -13.32 16.67
N VAL A 52 14.39 -13.76 17.62
CA VAL A 52 12.97 -13.37 17.69
C VAL A 52 12.73 -12.53 18.94
N ILE A 53 12.10 -11.37 18.77
CA ILE A 53 11.65 -10.49 19.86
C ILE A 53 10.15 -10.30 19.75
N VAL A 54 9.44 -10.51 20.86
CA VAL A 54 7.98 -10.41 20.94
C VAL A 54 7.58 -9.16 21.70
N LEU A 55 6.78 -8.29 21.07
CA LEU A 55 6.18 -7.10 21.68
C LEU A 55 4.95 -7.49 22.49
N ALA A 56 5.11 -7.82 23.77
CA ALA A 56 4.01 -8.26 24.62
C ALA A 56 3.35 -7.09 25.36
N SER A 57 2.03 -7.01 25.35
CA SER A 57 1.29 -6.11 26.23
C SER A 57 1.40 -6.57 27.68
N SER A 58 1.61 -5.65 28.62
CA SER A 58 1.56 -5.96 30.06
C SER A 58 0.20 -6.48 30.53
N ALA A 59 -0.85 -6.27 29.74
CA ALA A 59 -2.21 -6.71 30.02
C ALA A 59 -2.53 -8.12 29.49
N PHE A 60 -1.65 -8.73 28.70
CA PHE A 60 -1.89 -10.09 28.20
C PHE A 60 -1.91 -11.12 29.34
N VAL A 61 -2.85 -12.06 29.23
CA VAL A 61 -3.17 -13.07 30.23
C VAL A 61 -2.40 -14.36 29.95
N PHE A 62 -2.36 -14.82 28.69
CA PHE A 62 -1.74 -16.10 28.31
C PHE A 62 -0.29 -15.96 27.83
N VAL A 63 0.11 -14.75 27.43
CA VAL A 63 1.51 -14.44 27.13
C VAL A 63 2.28 -14.27 28.44
N ASP A 64 2.97 -15.32 28.86
CA ASP A 64 3.79 -15.33 30.09
C ASP A 64 5.18 -14.71 29.82
N SER A 65 5.23 -13.37 29.84
CA SER A 65 6.46 -12.60 29.64
C SER A 65 7.38 -12.57 30.87
N ASP A 66 6.87 -12.95 32.06
CA ASP A 66 7.59 -12.84 33.33
C ASP A 66 8.38 -14.13 33.66
N ASN A 67 7.97 -15.25 33.10
CA ASN A 67 8.63 -16.54 33.28
C ASN A 67 9.86 -16.66 32.37
N LYS A 68 10.87 -17.42 32.80
CA LYS A 68 12.14 -17.62 32.09
C LYS A 68 11.95 -18.53 30.86
N SER A 69 11.10 -18.12 29.93
CA SER A 69 10.98 -18.75 28.63
C SER A 69 12.25 -18.48 27.81
N THR A 70 12.48 -19.29 26.78
CA THR A 70 13.58 -19.09 25.82
C THR A 70 13.29 -17.91 24.87
N ILE A 71 12.09 -17.33 24.92
CA ILE A 71 11.62 -16.27 24.04
C ILE A 71 12.01 -14.91 24.64
N ASN A 72 12.56 -14.03 23.81
CA ASN A 72 12.85 -12.66 24.22
C ASN A 72 11.59 -11.80 24.10
N PHE A 73 11.18 -11.20 25.21
CA PHE A 73 10.03 -10.29 25.25
C PHE A 73 10.47 -8.85 25.46
N GLU A 74 9.80 -7.94 24.75
CA GLU A 74 9.80 -6.51 25.04
C GLU A 74 8.39 -6.12 25.49
N VAL A 75 8.25 -5.77 26.77
CA VAL A 75 6.93 -5.56 27.37
C VAL A 75 6.49 -4.10 27.21
N ILE A 76 5.38 -3.90 26.52
CA ILE A 76 4.71 -2.61 26.38
C ILE A 76 3.76 -2.42 27.56
N LYS A 77 4.10 -1.48 28.45
CA LYS A 77 3.30 -1.17 29.65
C LYS A 77 2.09 -0.32 29.26
N VAL A 78 0.92 -0.96 29.19
CA VAL A 78 -0.34 -0.28 28.92
C VAL A 78 -1.10 0.03 30.22
N PRO A 79 -1.98 1.06 30.24
CA PRO A 79 -2.84 1.34 31.38
C PRO A 79 -3.85 0.23 31.71
N THR A 80 -4.15 -0.64 30.74
CA THR A 80 -5.08 -1.76 30.91
C THR A 80 -4.50 -2.82 31.84
N GLU A 81 -5.33 -3.29 32.77
CA GLU A 81 -4.95 -4.37 33.68
C GLU A 81 -5.32 -5.75 33.13
N LYS A 82 -4.56 -6.79 33.51
CA LYS A 82 -4.81 -8.19 33.07
C LYS A 82 -6.24 -8.67 33.34
N HIS A 83 -6.83 -8.28 34.46
CA HIS A 83 -8.20 -8.69 34.82
C HIS A 83 -9.26 -8.14 33.85
N GLN A 84 -9.00 -7.00 33.20
CA GLN A 84 -9.92 -6.41 32.23
C GLN A 84 -9.90 -7.22 30.92
N VAL A 85 -8.71 -7.66 30.49
CA VAL A 85 -8.55 -8.54 29.33
C VAL A 85 -9.17 -9.92 29.61
N ASP A 86 -8.93 -10.47 30.81
CA ASP A 86 -9.54 -11.74 31.23
C ASP A 86 -11.08 -11.65 31.25
N SER A 87 -11.66 -10.57 31.80
CA SER A 87 -13.10 -10.33 31.75
C SER A 87 -13.63 -10.27 30.32
N LEU A 88 -12.91 -9.60 29.40
CA LEU A 88 -13.30 -9.50 28.00
C LEU A 88 -13.27 -10.85 27.28
N ILE A 89 -12.27 -11.69 27.57
CA ILE A 89 -12.19 -13.07 27.05
C ILE A 89 -13.37 -13.89 27.59
N ASN A 90 -13.69 -13.75 28.87
CA ASN A 90 -14.85 -14.42 29.47
C ASN A 90 -16.18 -13.94 28.87
N ASP A 91 -16.35 -12.64 28.61
CA ASP A 91 -17.53 -12.08 27.95
C ASP A 91 -17.69 -12.63 26.52
N LEU A 92 -16.58 -12.74 25.77
CA LEU A 92 -16.57 -13.35 24.45
C LEU A 92 -16.97 -14.82 24.52
N LEU A 93 -16.36 -15.61 25.42
CA LEU A 93 -16.72 -17.01 25.62
C LEU A 93 -18.19 -17.17 26.02
N GLN A 94 -18.69 -16.30 26.90
CA GLN A 94 -20.07 -16.31 27.36
C GLN A 94 -21.05 -16.07 26.20
N LEU A 95 -20.79 -15.03 25.40
CA LEU A 95 -21.58 -14.70 24.22
C LEU A 95 -21.60 -15.85 23.21
N TRP A 96 -20.45 -16.48 22.97
CA TRP A 96 -20.30 -17.50 21.96
C TRP A 96 -20.83 -18.87 22.36
N MET A 97 -20.48 -19.36 23.54
CA MET A 97 -20.78 -20.73 23.96
C MET A 97 -22.19 -20.89 24.50
N TYR A 98 -22.71 -19.86 25.18
CA TYR A 98 -23.95 -19.98 25.95
C TYR A 98 -25.07 -19.10 25.44
N GLU A 99 -24.78 -17.86 25.02
CA GLU A 99 -25.84 -16.94 24.61
C GLU A 99 -26.25 -17.11 23.14
N LYS A 100 -25.28 -17.27 22.22
CA LYS A 100 -25.51 -17.30 20.76
C LYS A 100 -26.68 -18.20 20.33
N PRO A 101 -26.82 -19.45 20.82
CA PRO A 101 -27.92 -20.33 20.42
C PRO A 101 -29.32 -19.80 20.77
N HIS A 102 -29.40 -18.83 21.68
CA HIS A 102 -30.64 -18.23 22.17
C HIS A 102 -30.87 -16.80 21.66
N LEU A 103 -29.96 -16.26 20.84
CA LEU A 103 -30.05 -14.91 20.29
C LEU A 103 -30.51 -14.95 18.83
N SER A 104 -31.35 -13.97 18.46
CA SER A 104 -31.51 -13.65 17.03
C SER A 104 -30.21 -13.07 16.45
N SER A 105 -30.03 -13.15 15.13
CA SER A 105 -28.84 -12.62 14.45
C SER A 105 -28.59 -11.15 14.81
N TRP A 106 -29.65 -10.32 14.85
CA TRP A 106 -29.53 -8.91 15.24
C TRP A 106 -29.03 -8.73 16.68
N GLN A 107 -29.58 -9.47 17.63
CA GLN A 107 -29.14 -9.39 19.03
C GLN A 107 -27.69 -9.87 19.19
N PHE A 108 -27.31 -10.92 18.47
CA PHE A 108 -25.94 -11.42 18.43
C PHE A 108 -24.98 -10.35 17.90
N TYR A 109 -25.23 -9.77 16.72
CA TYR A 109 -24.36 -8.72 16.17
C TYR A 109 -24.33 -7.45 17.02
N LYS A 110 -25.42 -7.09 17.67
CA LYS A 110 -25.43 -5.96 18.63
C LYS A 110 -24.53 -6.22 19.83
N LYS A 111 -24.58 -7.43 20.42
CA LYS A 111 -23.68 -7.81 21.52
C LYS A 111 -22.24 -7.94 21.06
N LEU A 112 -22.01 -8.58 19.91
CA LEU A 112 -20.70 -8.70 19.28
C LEU A 112 -20.09 -7.31 19.04
N SER A 113 -20.89 -6.34 18.57
CA SER A 113 -20.44 -4.96 18.37
C SER A 113 -19.88 -4.33 19.64
N ASN A 114 -20.53 -4.51 20.79
CA ASN A 114 -20.02 -3.99 22.05
C ASN A 114 -18.67 -4.63 22.42
N VAL A 115 -18.55 -5.95 22.29
CA VAL A 115 -17.31 -6.68 22.58
C VAL A 115 -16.19 -6.24 21.63
N THR A 116 -16.47 -6.18 20.33
CA THR A 116 -15.49 -5.76 19.32
C THR A 116 -15.07 -4.31 19.50
N ASN A 117 -15.97 -3.40 19.88
CA ASN A 117 -15.61 -2.01 20.18
C ASN A 117 -14.65 -1.94 21.37
N THR A 118 -14.88 -2.73 22.43
CA THR A 118 -13.94 -2.79 23.57
C THR A 118 -12.57 -3.34 23.16
N ILE A 119 -12.54 -4.42 22.35
CA ILE A 119 -11.29 -4.94 21.77
C ILE A 119 -10.59 -3.85 20.96
N ASN A 120 -11.34 -3.09 20.16
CA ASN A 120 -10.79 -2.04 19.32
C ASN A 120 -10.12 -0.93 20.14
N VAL A 121 -10.80 -0.44 21.19
CA VAL A 121 -10.26 0.56 22.12
C VAL A 121 -8.99 0.05 22.81
N MET A 122 -8.94 -1.23 23.18
CA MET A 122 -7.72 -1.83 23.75
C MET A 122 -6.57 -1.91 22.74
N ASN A 123 -6.87 -2.30 21.48
CA ASN A 123 -5.88 -2.31 20.41
C ASN A 123 -5.34 -0.90 20.13
N GLU A 124 -6.22 0.11 20.03
CA GLU A 124 -5.83 1.52 19.86
C GLU A 124 -4.93 1.98 21.00
N LEU A 125 -5.30 1.69 22.25
CA LEU A 125 -4.49 2.07 23.41
C LEU A 125 -3.11 1.41 23.41
N LEU A 126 -3.04 0.12 23.06
CA LEU A 126 -1.77 -0.60 22.92
C LEU A 126 -0.92 0.01 21.80
N CYS A 127 -1.55 0.28 20.64
CA CYS A 127 -0.90 0.90 19.51
C CYS A 127 -0.34 2.28 19.87
N ASP A 128 -1.18 3.16 20.42
CA ASP A 128 -0.80 4.50 20.85
C ASP A 128 0.35 4.48 21.84
N THR A 129 0.30 3.56 22.82
CA THR A 129 1.35 3.40 23.82
C THR A 129 2.68 2.97 23.17
N ALA A 130 2.63 2.07 22.20
CA ALA A 130 3.81 1.63 21.47
C ALA A 130 4.36 2.75 20.57
N MET A 131 3.50 3.34 19.72
CA MET A 131 3.81 4.37 18.73
C MET A 131 4.37 5.65 19.36
N LYS A 132 3.89 6.04 20.54
CA LYS A 132 4.35 7.25 21.24
C LYS A 132 5.62 7.01 22.07
N ASN A 133 6.04 5.75 22.25
CA ASN A 133 7.21 5.41 23.06
C ASN A 133 8.51 5.54 22.25
N LYS A 134 9.13 6.71 22.34
CA LYS A 134 10.38 7.03 21.63
C LYS A 134 11.55 6.10 22.02
N ASP A 135 11.63 5.70 23.29
CA ASP A 135 12.70 4.84 23.79
C ASP A 135 12.57 3.43 23.21
N LEU A 136 11.33 2.92 23.11
CA LEU A 136 11.03 1.66 22.44
C LEU A 136 11.44 1.73 20.96
N PHE A 137 11.03 2.76 20.23
CA PHE A 137 11.39 2.91 18.82
C PHE A 137 12.90 3.03 18.59
N GLN A 138 13.59 3.81 19.42
CA GLN A 138 15.04 3.92 19.34
C GLN A 138 15.72 2.57 19.55
N LYS A 139 15.23 1.77 20.51
CA LYS A 139 15.71 0.40 20.75
C LYS A 139 15.41 -0.53 19.58
N LEU A 140 14.19 -0.52 19.05
CA LEU A 140 13.79 -1.38 17.93
C LEU A 140 14.58 -1.06 16.65
N GLN A 141 14.81 0.23 16.36
CA GLN A 141 15.63 0.66 15.22
C GLN A 141 17.09 0.21 15.34
N GLN A 142 17.67 0.23 16.54
CA GLN A 142 19.04 -0.25 16.78
C GLN A 142 19.20 -1.75 16.55
N LEU A 143 18.11 -2.53 16.72
CA LEU A 143 18.13 -3.98 16.60
C LEU A 143 18.06 -4.46 15.14
N ASN A 144 17.79 -3.58 14.17
CA ASN A 144 17.76 -3.87 12.73
C ASN A 144 16.97 -5.15 12.40
N PHE A 145 15.65 -5.09 12.58
CA PHE A 145 14.76 -6.20 12.23
C PHE A 145 14.63 -6.36 10.71
N ASP A 146 14.52 -7.61 10.24
CA ASP A 146 14.36 -7.95 8.82
C ASP A 146 12.89 -8.11 8.42
N VAL A 147 12.01 -8.44 9.38
CA VAL A 147 10.59 -8.65 9.14
C VAL A 147 9.79 -8.53 10.45
N LEU A 148 8.56 -8.03 10.35
CA LEU A 148 7.56 -8.08 11.39
C LEU A 148 6.50 -9.15 11.10
N LEU A 149 6.29 -10.06 12.04
CA LEU A 149 5.16 -11.00 12.05
C LEU A 149 4.06 -10.48 12.96
N ALA A 150 2.84 -10.33 12.46
CA ALA A 150 1.71 -9.89 13.29
C ALA A 150 0.54 -10.85 13.27
N ASP A 151 -0.18 -10.90 14.39
CA ASP A 151 -1.52 -11.45 14.41
C ASP A 151 -2.53 -10.38 13.95
N PRO A 152 -3.44 -10.66 13.01
CA PRO A 152 -4.40 -9.68 12.51
C PRO A 152 -5.51 -9.31 13.48
N VAL A 153 -5.66 -10.00 14.62
CA VAL A 153 -6.68 -9.66 15.63
C VAL A 153 -6.23 -8.49 16.51
N THR A 154 -4.93 -8.38 16.78
CA THR A 154 -4.35 -7.24 17.50
C THR A 154 -3.77 -6.28 16.46
N ILE A 155 -4.57 -5.27 16.10
CA ILE A 155 -4.26 -4.27 15.07
C ILE A 155 -3.03 -3.43 15.51
N CYS A 156 -2.32 -2.82 14.55
CA CYS A 156 -1.11 -1.95 14.67
C CYS A 156 0.21 -2.59 14.24
N GLY A 157 0.26 -3.91 14.02
CA GLY A 157 1.51 -4.56 13.56
C GLY A 157 2.00 -4.03 12.20
N ASP A 158 1.07 -3.71 11.30
CA ASP A 158 1.33 -3.06 10.01
C ASP A 158 1.84 -1.63 10.17
N LEU A 159 1.24 -0.82 11.04
CA LEU A 159 1.72 0.53 11.35
C LEU A 159 3.12 0.50 11.99
N MET A 160 3.37 -0.44 12.90
CA MET A 160 4.68 -0.65 13.53
C MET A 160 5.74 -0.99 12.49
N ALA A 161 5.43 -1.91 11.56
CA ALA A 161 6.34 -2.30 10.49
C ALA A 161 6.63 -1.13 9.53
N LEU A 162 5.58 -0.38 9.13
CA LEU A 162 5.71 0.82 8.31
C LEU A 162 6.64 1.85 8.98
N SER A 163 6.43 2.10 10.27
CA SER A 163 7.21 3.09 11.04
C SER A 163 8.66 2.67 11.26
N LEU A 164 8.95 1.37 11.24
CA LEU A 164 10.31 0.81 11.28
C LEU A 164 10.94 0.66 9.89
N GLY A 165 10.16 0.82 8.81
CA GLY A 165 10.62 0.64 7.44
C GLY A 165 10.95 -0.81 7.07
N ILE A 166 10.26 -1.79 7.69
CA ILE A 166 10.55 -3.22 7.51
C ILE A 166 9.38 -3.97 6.86
N PRO A 167 9.65 -5.07 6.11
CA PRO A 167 8.61 -5.96 5.61
C PRO A 167 7.69 -6.49 6.71
N PHE A 168 6.44 -6.75 6.33
CA PHE A 168 5.36 -7.14 7.24
C PHE A 168 4.61 -8.37 6.74
N ILE A 169 4.25 -9.29 7.64
CA ILE A 169 3.50 -10.50 7.33
C ILE A 169 2.47 -10.80 8.43
N TYR A 170 1.21 -11.04 8.05
CA TYR A 170 0.24 -11.64 8.98
C TYR A 170 0.46 -13.14 9.14
N THR A 171 0.39 -13.65 10.37
CA THR A 171 0.57 -15.07 10.68
C THR A 171 -0.64 -15.93 10.34
N LEU A 172 -1.80 -15.33 10.16
CA LEU A 172 -3.00 -15.98 9.65
C LEU A 172 -3.76 -15.08 8.69
N ARG A 173 -4.50 -15.72 7.78
CA ARG A 173 -5.47 -15.06 6.92
C ARG A 173 -6.80 -14.98 7.65
N PHE A 174 -6.96 -13.91 8.42
CA PHE A 174 -8.19 -13.63 9.14
C PHE A 174 -8.34 -12.13 9.34
N SER A 175 -9.48 -11.58 8.95
CA SER A 175 -9.99 -10.34 9.53
C SER A 175 -11.40 -10.57 10.05
N PRO A 176 -11.83 -9.82 11.09
CA PRO A 176 -13.21 -9.85 11.51
C PRO A 176 -14.17 -9.63 10.32
N GLY A 177 -15.08 -10.59 10.13
CA GLY A 177 -16.05 -10.60 9.02
C GLY A 177 -15.47 -10.83 7.62
N HIS A 178 -14.20 -11.27 7.52
CA HIS A 178 -13.50 -11.43 6.23
C HIS A 178 -13.45 -10.11 5.43
N SER A 179 -13.47 -8.98 6.14
CA SER A 179 -13.62 -7.64 5.56
C SER A 179 -12.37 -7.22 4.79
N ILE A 180 -11.18 -7.30 5.38
CA ILE A 180 -9.91 -6.94 4.71
C ILE A 180 -9.71 -7.83 3.47
N GLU A 181 -9.92 -9.14 3.59
CA GLU A 181 -9.71 -10.06 2.47
C GLU A 181 -10.67 -9.77 1.29
N ARG A 182 -11.92 -9.41 1.56
CA ARG A 182 -12.90 -9.05 0.52
C ARG A 182 -12.60 -7.69 -0.11
N TYR A 183 -12.39 -6.67 0.73
CA TYR A 183 -12.31 -5.28 0.27
C TYR A 183 -10.89 -4.88 -0.18
N CYS A 184 -9.87 -5.22 0.60
CA CYS A 184 -8.48 -4.89 0.29
C CYS A 184 -7.84 -6.00 -0.55
N GLY A 185 -7.98 -7.27 -0.12
CA GLY A 185 -7.42 -8.43 -0.82
C GLY A 185 -8.14 -8.80 -2.12
N LYS A 186 -9.29 -8.17 -2.40
CA LYS A 186 -10.15 -8.43 -3.59
C LYS A 186 -10.50 -9.90 -3.78
N ILE A 187 -10.53 -10.68 -2.70
CA ILE A 187 -10.86 -12.11 -2.80
C ILE A 187 -12.36 -12.27 -3.02
N PRO A 188 -12.79 -12.92 -4.11
CA PRO A 188 -14.20 -13.15 -4.37
C PRO A 188 -14.84 -13.96 -3.25
N SER A 189 -15.89 -13.40 -2.65
CA SER A 189 -16.67 -14.04 -1.60
C SER A 189 -18.16 -13.79 -1.88
N PRO A 190 -18.71 -14.42 -2.94
CA PRO A 190 -20.10 -14.19 -3.33
C PRO A 190 -21.05 -14.64 -2.22
N PRO A 191 -21.86 -13.74 -1.63
CA PRO A 191 -22.76 -14.08 -0.52
C PRO A 191 -23.79 -15.15 -0.85
N SER A 192 -23.99 -15.45 -2.14
CA SER A 192 -24.88 -16.52 -2.56
C SER A 192 -24.29 -17.91 -2.35
N TYR A 193 -22.97 -18.10 -2.27
CA TYR A 193 -22.32 -19.42 -2.19
C TYR A 193 -21.30 -19.54 -1.06
N VAL A 194 -20.71 -18.43 -0.62
CA VAL A 194 -19.74 -18.43 0.47
C VAL A 194 -20.47 -18.02 1.74
N PRO A 195 -20.52 -18.86 2.78
CA PRO A 195 -21.14 -18.47 4.05
C PRO A 195 -20.33 -17.35 4.70
N ALA A 196 -21.02 -16.32 5.19
CA ALA A 196 -20.43 -15.24 5.97
C ALA A 196 -19.74 -15.86 7.18
N ALA A 197 -18.58 -15.33 7.56
CA ALA A 197 -17.90 -15.76 8.77
C ALA A 197 -18.89 -15.70 9.95
N LEU A 198 -18.83 -16.63 10.90
CA LEU A 198 -19.70 -16.61 12.09
C LEU A 198 -21.21 -16.87 11.86
N SER A 199 -21.68 -17.03 10.61
CA SER A 199 -23.09 -17.25 10.29
C SER A 199 -23.63 -18.65 10.58
N GLU A 200 -22.75 -19.64 10.82
CA GLU A 200 -23.08 -21.07 10.96
C GLU A 200 -23.70 -21.71 9.71
N LEU A 201 -23.79 -20.96 8.61
CA LEU A 201 -24.22 -21.46 7.32
C LEU A 201 -23.08 -22.26 6.66
N THR A 202 -23.46 -23.16 5.76
CA THR A 202 -22.52 -23.94 4.93
C THR A 202 -22.51 -23.42 3.49
N ASP A 203 -21.66 -23.97 2.64
CA ASP A 203 -21.68 -23.72 1.18
C ASP A 203 -22.97 -24.23 0.51
N LYS A 204 -23.75 -25.08 1.20
CA LYS A 204 -25.04 -25.60 0.75
C LYS A 204 -26.19 -24.88 1.44
N MET A 205 -26.58 -23.73 0.88
CA MET A 205 -27.69 -22.90 1.38
C MET A 205 -28.95 -23.02 0.53
N SER A 206 -30.12 -23.08 1.20
CA SER A 206 -31.43 -22.85 0.58
C SER A 206 -31.58 -21.39 0.13
N PHE A 207 -32.66 -21.05 -0.56
CA PHE A 207 -32.94 -19.65 -0.91
C PHE A 207 -32.98 -18.75 0.35
N ILE A 208 -33.67 -19.17 1.40
CA ILE A 208 -33.75 -18.43 2.67
C ILE A 208 -32.37 -18.33 3.33
N GLY A 209 -31.60 -19.42 3.35
CA GLY A 209 -30.24 -19.38 3.89
C GLY A 209 -29.34 -18.38 3.16
N ARG A 210 -29.50 -18.20 1.84
CA ARG A 210 -28.76 -17.18 1.07
C ARG A 210 -29.17 -15.75 1.43
N ILE A 211 -30.45 -15.52 1.75
CA ILE A 211 -30.93 -14.21 2.23
C ILE A 211 -30.35 -13.92 3.62
N GLU A 212 -30.39 -14.88 4.54
CA GLU A 212 -29.78 -14.77 5.87
C GLU A 212 -28.27 -14.52 5.79
N ASN A 213 -27.61 -15.18 4.85
CA ASN A 213 -26.19 -14.99 4.60
C ASN A 213 -25.88 -13.57 4.12
N LEU A 214 -26.65 -13.05 3.15
CA LEU A 214 -26.50 -11.69 2.66
C LEU A 214 -26.70 -10.64 3.77
N LEU A 215 -27.68 -10.87 4.65
CA LEU A 215 -27.90 -10.02 5.82
C LEU A 215 -26.72 -10.09 6.79
N SER A 216 -26.16 -11.28 7.03
CA SER A 216 -24.96 -11.46 7.87
C SER A 216 -23.76 -10.70 7.31
N TYR A 217 -23.51 -10.80 6.00
CA TYR A 217 -22.48 -10.00 5.32
C TYR A 217 -22.69 -8.50 5.54
N THR A 218 -23.91 -8.01 5.33
CA THR A 218 -24.21 -6.58 5.47
C THR A 218 -24.01 -6.10 6.92
N MET A 219 -24.45 -6.88 7.91
CA MET A 219 -24.24 -6.57 9.32
C MET A 219 -22.76 -6.55 9.69
N GLN A 220 -21.97 -7.49 9.18
CA GLN A 220 -20.52 -7.54 9.39
C GLN A 220 -19.80 -6.38 8.72
N ASP A 221 -20.20 -6.01 7.50
CA ASP A 221 -19.60 -4.89 6.76
C ASP A 221 -19.85 -3.56 7.49
N ILE A 222 -21.06 -3.36 8.03
CA ILE A 222 -21.37 -2.19 8.86
C ILE A 222 -20.54 -2.22 10.15
N LEU A 223 -20.53 -3.36 10.86
CA LEU A 223 -19.84 -3.48 12.13
C LEU A 223 -18.32 -3.27 11.98
N PHE A 224 -17.67 -4.11 11.20
CA PHE A 224 -16.22 -4.12 11.06
C PHE A 224 -15.72 -2.99 10.15
N GLY A 225 -16.53 -2.50 9.21
CA GLY A 225 -16.20 -1.31 8.44
C GLY A 225 -16.07 -0.05 9.31
N SER A 226 -16.90 0.07 10.35
CA SER A 226 -16.82 1.21 11.28
C SER A 226 -15.53 1.24 12.11
N ILE A 227 -14.94 0.07 12.37
CA ILE A 227 -13.66 -0.06 13.08
C ILE A 227 -12.52 0.50 12.23
N TRP A 228 -12.41 0.06 10.97
CA TRP A 228 -11.33 0.50 10.09
C TRP A 228 -11.31 2.02 9.89
N GLY A 229 -12.48 2.67 9.85
CA GLY A 229 -12.56 4.13 9.80
C GLY A 229 -11.92 4.86 10.99
N GLN A 230 -11.83 4.23 12.18
CA GLN A 230 -11.11 4.81 13.32
C GLN A 230 -9.59 4.71 13.12
N TRP A 231 -9.13 3.59 12.55
CA TRP A 231 -7.72 3.34 12.27
C TRP A 231 -7.15 4.11 11.08
N ASP A 232 -7.99 4.49 10.11
CA ASP A 232 -7.60 5.33 8.96
C ASP A 232 -6.86 6.61 9.43
N SER A 233 -7.21 7.14 10.61
CA SER A 233 -6.57 8.32 11.21
C SER A 233 -5.09 8.14 11.59
N TYR A 234 -4.59 6.92 11.75
CA TYR A 234 -3.17 6.66 12.03
C TYR A 234 -2.28 6.83 10.80
N TYR A 235 -2.85 6.81 9.59
CA TYR A 235 -2.15 7.02 8.32
C TYR A 235 -2.46 8.42 7.79
N SER A 236 -2.14 9.43 8.60
CA SER A 236 -2.76 10.74 8.47
C SER A 236 -2.14 11.64 7.41
N GLY A 237 -0.86 11.50 7.06
CA GLY A 237 -0.16 12.44 6.17
C GLY A 237 -0.07 11.92 4.74
N ILE A 238 -0.89 12.43 3.83
CA ILE A 238 -0.81 12.08 2.41
C ILE A 238 -0.24 13.25 1.63
N LEU A 239 0.92 13.05 1.00
CA LEU A 239 1.47 13.98 0.02
C LEU A 239 0.91 13.63 -1.35
N VAL A 240 0.34 14.60 -2.05
CA VAL A 240 -0.25 14.39 -3.38
C VAL A 240 0.59 15.08 -4.43
N TRP A 241 0.97 14.32 -5.46
CA TRP A 241 1.59 14.82 -6.68
C TRP A 241 0.58 14.72 -7.83
N PRO A 242 -0.21 15.77 -8.07
CA PRO A 242 -1.35 15.70 -8.96
C PRO A 242 -0.97 15.85 -10.44
N GLY A 243 -1.76 15.22 -11.30
CA GLY A 243 -1.88 15.67 -12.70
C GLY A 243 -2.89 16.82 -12.82
N ASP A 244 -2.84 17.55 -13.93
CA ASP A 244 -3.76 18.67 -14.20
C ASP A 244 -4.99 18.22 -15.02
N ALA A 245 -5.92 19.13 -15.31
CA ALA A 245 -7.07 18.91 -16.19
C ALA A 245 -7.90 17.65 -15.82
N SER A 246 -8.08 16.70 -16.74
CA SER A 246 -8.84 15.47 -16.52
C SER A 246 -8.26 14.58 -15.41
N HIS A 247 -6.94 14.63 -15.21
CA HIS A 247 -6.27 13.86 -14.17
C HIS A 247 -6.62 14.40 -12.78
N TRP A 248 -6.68 15.72 -12.64
CA TRP A 248 -7.19 16.35 -11.43
C TRP A 248 -8.65 15.99 -11.14
N ILE A 249 -9.50 15.96 -12.17
CA ILE A 249 -10.91 15.54 -12.03
C ILE A 249 -11.02 14.09 -11.53
N ASN A 250 -10.12 13.20 -11.96
CA ASN A 250 -10.07 11.82 -11.49
C ASN A 250 -9.57 11.71 -10.04
N MET A 251 -8.52 12.45 -9.68
CA MET A 251 -7.94 12.39 -8.34
C MET A 251 -8.84 13.05 -7.29
N LYS A 252 -9.45 14.20 -7.62
CA LYS A 252 -10.18 15.03 -6.66
C LYS A 252 -11.22 14.28 -5.83
N PRO A 253 -12.13 13.44 -6.39
CA PRO A 253 -13.09 12.68 -5.59
C PRO A 253 -12.44 11.70 -4.60
N VAL A 254 -11.31 11.08 -4.99
CA VAL A 254 -10.54 10.20 -4.11
C VAL A 254 -9.96 11.00 -2.94
N LEU A 255 -9.41 12.18 -3.23
CA LEU A 255 -8.85 13.07 -2.20
C LEU A 255 -9.94 13.62 -1.26
N GLU A 256 -11.12 13.97 -1.78
CA GLU A 256 -12.25 14.41 -0.95
C GLU A 256 -12.73 13.30 0.00
N GLU A 257 -12.82 12.07 -0.48
CA GLU A 257 -13.18 10.92 0.36
C GLU A 257 -12.10 10.63 1.42
N LEU A 258 -10.83 10.75 1.08
CA LEU A 258 -9.73 10.61 2.04
C LEU A 258 -9.80 11.69 3.14
N ILE A 259 -10.12 12.93 2.80
CA ILE A 259 -10.37 13.98 3.81
C ILE A 259 -11.58 13.64 4.68
N ASN A 260 -12.67 13.17 4.09
CA ASN A 260 -13.87 12.77 4.84
C ASN A 260 -13.59 11.63 5.83
N ARG A 261 -12.60 10.77 5.53
CA ARG A 261 -12.11 9.71 6.40
C ARG A 261 -11.08 10.16 7.43
N GLY A 262 -10.76 11.45 7.47
CA GLY A 262 -9.87 12.05 8.47
C GLY A 262 -8.40 12.12 8.08
N HIS A 263 -8.03 11.79 6.84
CA HIS A 263 -6.66 11.97 6.36
C HIS A 263 -6.34 13.46 6.12
N LYS A 264 -5.12 13.88 6.47
CA LYS A 264 -4.55 15.19 6.15
C LYS A 264 -3.86 15.12 4.80
N ILE A 265 -4.38 15.87 3.85
CA ILE A 265 -3.88 15.88 2.48
C ILE A 265 -3.15 17.18 2.21
N THR A 266 -1.90 17.06 1.77
CA THR A 266 -1.11 18.17 1.22
C THR A 266 -0.90 17.95 -0.26
N ILE A 267 -1.38 18.87 -1.09
CA ILE A 267 -1.17 18.85 -2.54
C ILE A 267 0.07 19.66 -2.86
N LEU A 268 1.09 19.00 -3.40
CA LEU A 268 2.32 19.64 -3.86
C LEU A 268 2.12 20.08 -5.31
N ILE A 269 2.02 21.39 -5.55
CA ILE A 269 1.62 21.94 -6.85
C ILE A 269 2.52 23.11 -7.27
N HIS A 270 2.78 23.25 -8.57
CA HIS A 270 3.55 24.38 -9.09
C HIS A 270 2.66 25.60 -9.43
N THR A 271 3.26 26.80 -9.46
CA THR A 271 2.56 28.07 -9.73
C THR A 271 1.82 28.10 -11.08
N GLU A 272 2.37 27.43 -12.09
CA GLU A 272 1.88 27.53 -13.48
C GLU A 272 0.84 26.45 -13.88
N THR A 273 0.09 25.88 -12.93
CA THR A 273 -1.00 24.94 -13.23
C THR A 273 -2.11 25.62 -14.06
N LEU A 274 -2.72 24.85 -14.96
CA LEU A 274 -3.79 25.32 -15.85
C LEU A 274 -5.15 25.33 -15.15
N PHE A 275 -5.59 24.19 -14.61
CA PHE A 275 -6.98 23.98 -14.18
C PHE A 275 -7.15 23.88 -12.65
N ILE A 276 -6.07 23.71 -11.90
CA ILE A 276 -6.13 23.65 -10.43
C ILE A 276 -6.01 25.06 -9.86
N ASP A 277 -7.13 25.62 -9.42
CA ASP A 277 -7.16 26.94 -8.78
C ASP A 277 -6.95 26.83 -7.26
N TYR A 278 -5.69 26.85 -6.84
CA TYR A 278 -5.29 26.82 -5.43
C TYR A 278 -5.55 28.14 -4.69
N SER A 279 -6.00 29.20 -5.38
CA SER A 279 -6.33 30.49 -4.73
C SER A 279 -7.73 30.50 -4.13
N LYS A 280 -8.60 29.58 -4.55
CA LYS A 280 -9.97 29.48 -4.06
C LYS A 280 -10.03 28.70 -2.73
N PRO A 281 -10.99 29.04 -1.84
CA PRO A 281 -11.26 28.23 -0.66
C PRO A 281 -11.52 26.77 -1.03
N SER A 282 -10.77 25.87 -0.41
CA SER A 282 -10.75 24.44 -0.73
C SER A 282 -10.52 23.66 0.56
N PRO A 283 -11.08 22.44 0.71
CA PRO A 283 -10.75 21.55 1.83
C PRO A 283 -9.29 21.05 1.77
N PHE A 284 -8.61 21.21 0.63
CA PHE A 284 -7.23 20.79 0.45
C PHE A 284 -6.23 21.82 1.00
N HIS A 285 -5.16 21.32 1.62
CA HIS A 285 -3.97 22.13 1.89
C HIS A 285 -3.05 22.09 0.66
N PHE A 286 -2.63 23.25 0.16
CA PHE A 286 -1.73 23.36 -0.99
C PHE A 286 -0.34 23.82 -0.54
N GLU A 287 0.69 23.05 -0.90
CA GLU A 287 2.09 23.45 -0.83
C GLU A 287 2.52 23.86 -2.23
N VAL A 288 2.64 25.18 -2.45
CA VAL A 288 2.87 25.76 -3.79
C VAL A 288 4.35 26.06 -3.99
N PHE A 289 4.93 25.59 -5.10
CA PHE A 289 6.32 25.85 -5.47
C PHE A 289 6.46 26.54 -6.83
N THR A 290 7.52 27.31 -7.02
CA THR A 290 7.76 28.07 -8.26
C THR A 290 8.53 27.23 -9.27
N VAL A 291 8.14 27.34 -10.54
CA VAL A 291 8.80 26.70 -11.68
C VAL A 291 9.38 27.75 -12.64
N PRO A 292 10.42 27.40 -13.42
CA PRO A 292 11.12 28.37 -14.28
C PRO A 292 10.47 28.61 -15.65
N PHE A 293 9.28 28.07 -15.88
CA PHE A 293 8.48 28.29 -17.09
C PHE A 293 7.19 29.07 -16.76
N THR A 294 6.39 29.39 -17.78
CA THR A 294 5.12 30.12 -17.62
C THR A 294 3.93 29.21 -17.90
N LYS A 295 2.75 29.63 -17.42
CA LYS A 295 1.46 29.01 -17.75
C LYS A 295 1.25 28.83 -19.27
N ASP A 296 1.70 29.79 -20.08
CA ASP A 296 1.63 29.71 -21.56
C ASP A 296 2.44 28.53 -22.11
N SER A 297 3.57 28.17 -21.48
CA SER A 297 4.38 27.01 -21.90
C SER A 297 3.62 25.69 -21.68
N VAL A 298 2.86 25.59 -20.58
CA VAL A 298 2.02 24.42 -20.30
C VAL A 298 0.84 24.37 -21.26
N ASP A 299 0.21 25.52 -21.55
CA ASP A 299 -0.90 25.63 -22.50
C ASP A 299 -0.48 25.27 -23.93
N GLU A 300 0.73 25.67 -24.36
CA GLU A 300 1.28 25.31 -25.67
C GLU A 300 1.43 23.79 -25.83
N VAL A 301 2.00 23.12 -24.82
CA VAL A 301 2.19 21.67 -24.85
C VAL A 301 0.84 20.95 -24.84
N LEU A 302 -0.11 21.39 -24.01
CA LEU A 302 -1.47 20.84 -23.98
C LEU A 302 -2.19 21.05 -25.33
N SER A 303 -2.08 22.24 -25.91
CA SER A 303 -2.67 22.58 -27.20
C SER A 303 -2.08 21.75 -28.32
N ALA A 304 -0.76 21.54 -28.34
CA ALA A 304 -0.10 20.67 -29.31
C ALA A 304 -0.56 19.21 -29.18
N PHE A 305 -0.71 18.71 -27.95
CA PHE A 305 -1.25 17.38 -27.68
C PHE A 305 -2.69 17.25 -28.19
N LEU A 306 -3.57 18.19 -27.85
CA LEU A 306 -4.97 18.16 -28.26
C LEU A 306 -5.13 18.31 -29.77
N GLN A 307 -4.38 19.22 -30.39
CA GLN A 307 -4.38 19.41 -31.85
C GLN A 307 -4.02 18.11 -32.56
N PHE A 308 -2.96 17.43 -32.09
CA PHE A 308 -2.51 16.17 -32.66
C PHE A 308 -3.59 15.07 -32.55
N TRP A 309 -4.16 14.85 -31.37
CA TRP A 309 -5.11 13.76 -31.16
C TRP A 309 -6.48 14.00 -31.79
N ILE A 310 -6.95 15.25 -31.83
CA ILE A 310 -8.29 15.59 -32.31
C ILE A 310 -8.31 15.75 -33.84
N TYR A 311 -7.30 16.41 -34.41
CA TYR A 311 -7.36 16.84 -35.82
C TYR A 311 -6.31 16.16 -36.69
N ASP A 312 -5.07 16.02 -36.22
CA ASP A 312 -3.98 15.61 -37.11
C ASP A 312 -3.86 14.08 -37.27
N SER A 313 -4.12 13.31 -36.20
CA SER A 313 -3.92 11.86 -36.12
C SER A 313 -4.63 11.04 -37.21
N PRO A 314 -5.91 11.31 -37.59
CA PRO A 314 -6.64 10.49 -38.57
C PRO A 314 -6.00 10.45 -39.96
N ASP A 315 -5.33 11.53 -40.37
CA ASP A 315 -4.79 11.70 -41.72
C ASP A 315 -3.27 11.38 -41.82
N MET A 316 -2.64 10.99 -40.71
CA MET A 316 -1.19 10.77 -40.65
C MET A 316 -0.75 9.33 -40.95
N SER A 317 0.37 9.20 -41.65
CA SER A 317 1.08 7.92 -41.71
C SER A 317 1.68 7.56 -40.35
N TYR A 318 1.91 6.26 -40.13
CA TYR A 318 2.46 5.75 -38.87
C TYR A 318 3.79 6.41 -38.46
N TRP A 319 4.69 6.68 -39.41
CA TRP A 319 5.96 7.34 -39.14
C TRP A 319 5.81 8.82 -38.77
N GLN A 320 4.85 9.53 -39.40
CA GLN A 320 4.54 10.91 -39.03
C GLN A 320 3.94 10.96 -37.62
N MET A 321 3.03 10.02 -37.33
CA MET A 321 2.44 9.84 -36.00
C MET A 321 3.52 9.59 -34.94
N TYR A 322 4.46 8.68 -35.19
CA TYR A 322 5.57 8.42 -34.28
C TYR A 322 6.42 9.66 -34.00
N LYS A 323 6.81 10.41 -35.05
CA LYS A 323 7.59 11.64 -34.89
C LYS A 323 6.84 12.68 -34.07
N LYS A 324 5.57 12.91 -34.37
CA LYS A 324 4.74 13.88 -33.65
C LYS A 324 4.54 13.49 -32.18
N ILE A 325 4.26 12.22 -31.88
CA ILE A 325 4.17 11.73 -30.50
C ILE A 325 5.51 11.95 -29.80
N LYS A 326 6.62 11.59 -30.45
CA LYS A 326 7.95 11.78 -29.89
C LYS A 326 8.20 13.25 -29.52
N ASP A 327 7.97 14.18 -30.44
CA ASP A 327 8.16 15.62 -30.20
C ASP A 327 7.31 16.10 -29.00
N ILE A 328 6.05 15.68 -28.92
CA ILE A 328 5.14 16.04 -27.81
C ILE A 328 5.66 15.47 -26.48
N VAL A 329 6.06 14.20 -26.44
CA VAL A 329 6.56 13.59 -25.20
C VAL A 329 7.90 14.21 -24.79
N GLU A 330 8.78 14.60 -25.72
CA GLU A 330 10.01 15.34 -25.41
C GLU A 330 9.71 16.71 -24.78
N MET A 331 8.75 17.47 -25.32
CA MET A 331 8.30 18.74 -24.72
C MET A 331 7.72 18.54 -23.32
N MET A 332 6.83 17.56 -23.14
CA MET A 332 6.27 17.22 -21.83
C MET A 332 7.37 16.79 -20.84
N THR A 333 8.33 16.00 -21.29
CA THR A 333 9.45 15.53 -20.44
C THR A 333 10.33 16.71 -20.01
N ALA A 334 10.61 17.65 -20.91
CA ALA A 334 11.41 18.84 -20.58
C ALA A 334 10.74 19.72 -19.52
N LEU A 335 9.41 19.86 -19.54
CA LEU A 335 8.67 20.56 -18.49
C LEU A 335 8.70 19.76 -17.17
N ASN A 336 8.45 18.45 -17.21
CA ASN A 336 8.47 17.62 -16.01
C ASN A 336 9.84 17.59 -15.32
N VAL A 337 10.95 17.58 -16.07
CA VAL A 337 12.30 17.71 -15.50
C VAL A 337 12.49 19.05 -14.77
N GLN A 338 11.95 20.15 -15.30
CA GLN A 338 11.99 21.45 -14.61
C GLN A 338 11.13 21.46 -13.34
N ILE A 339 9.96 20.82 -13.38
CA ILE A 339 9.12 20.63 -12.19
C ILE A 339 9.89 19.83 -11.14
N CYS A 340 10.54 18.74 -11.53
CA CYS A 340 11.39 17.94 -10.66
C CYS A 340 12.51 18.74 -10.02
N ASP A 341 13.26 19.52 -10.82
CA ASP A 341 14.36 20.34 -10.34
C ASP A 341 13.88 21.37 -9.31
N SER A 342 12.74 22.01 -9.55
CA SER A 342 12.14 22.97 -8.62
C SER A 342 11.78 22.37 -7.26
N VAL A 343 11.62 21.05 -7.16
CA VAL A 343 11.36 20.34 -5.90
C VAL A 343 12.63 19.73 -5.33
N LEU A 344 13.30 18.87 -6.09
CA LEU A 344 14.41 18.03 -5.63
C LEU A 344 15.72 18.78 -5.40
N LYS A 345 15.92 19.93 -6.09
CA LYS A 345 17.08 20.82 -5.90
C LYS A 345 16.77 21.99 -4.97
N ASN A 346 15.52 22.17 -4.54
CA ASN A 346 15.12 23.21 -3.59
C ASN A 346 15.24 22.69 -2.15
N THR A 347 16.40 22.91 -1.53
CA THR A 347 16.69 22.42 -0.17
C THR A 347 15.67 22.89 0.86
N LEU A 348 15.22 24.15 0.80
CA LEU A 348 14.26 24.69 1.77
C LEU A 348 12.87 24.07 1.63
N LEU A 349 12.41 23.84 0.41
CA LEU A 349 11.14 23.11 0.18
C LEU A 349 11.27 21.67 0.64
N PHE A 350 12.36 20.99 0.27
CA PHE A 350 12.55 19.59 0.59
C PHE A 350 12.66 19.35 2.10
N GLU A 351 13.37 20.21 2.84
CA GLU A 351 13.43 20.17 4.31
C GLU A 351 12.05 20.35 4.94
N ARG A 352 11.20 21.25 4.41
CA ARG A 352 9.82 21.40 4.89
C ARG A 352 8.98 20.16 4.62
N LEU A 353 9.12 19.53 3.45
CA LEU A 353 8.43 18.28 3.13
C LEU A 353 8.88 17.12 4.05
N GLN A 354 10.17 17.03 4.36
CA GLN A 354 10.70 16.07 5.32
C GLN A 354 10.17 16.31 6.74
N GLN A 355 10.15 17.58 7.19
CA GLN A 355 9.65 17.95 8.52
C GLN A 355 8.14 17.75 8.68
N ALA A 356 7.38 17.85 7.59
CA ALA A 356 5.94 17.61 7.59
C ALA A 356 5.58 16.15 7.94
N GLY A 357 6.49 15.19 7.68
CA GLY A 357 6.34 13.80 8.08
C GLY A 357 5.15 13.09 7.41
N PHE A 358 5.16 13.03 6.08
CA PHE A 358 4.14 12.31 5.32
C PHE A 358 4.32 10.79 5.45
N ASP A 359 3.21 10.05 5.39
CA ASP A 359 3.18 8.58 5.51
C ASP A 359 3.18 7.91 4.14
N VAL A 360 2.64 8.57 3.10
CA VAL A 360 2.53 8.02 1.74
C VAL A 360 2.43 9.14 0.70
N LEU A 361 2.97 8.89 -0.49
CA LEU A 361 2.79 9.75 -1.66
C LEU A 361 1.77 9.16 -2.64
N LEU A 362 0.69 9.89 -2.95
CA LEU A 362 -0.27 9.55 -4.00
C LEU A 362 0.00 10.40 -5.25
N SER A 363 0.24 9.76 -6.39
CA SER A 363 0.64 10.45 -7.62
C SER A 363 -0.21 10.10 -8.82
N ASP A 364 -0.36 11.04 -9.76
CA ASP A 364 -0.80 10.72 -11.11
C ASP A 364 0.37 10.27 -12.01
N PRO A 365 0.26 9.16 -12.75
CA PRO A 365 1.34 8.64 -13.59
C PRO A 365 1.71 9.53 -14.79
N VAL A 366 0.91 10.56 -15.15
CA VAL A 366 1.26 11.45 -16.28
C VAL A 366 2.27 12.54 -15.93
N THR A 367 2.53 12.74 -14.64
CA THR A 367 3.47 13.74 -14.12
C THR A 367 4.62 13.02 -13.41
N PRO A 368 5.62 12.50 -14.15
CA PRO A 368 6.75 11.77 -13.57
C PRO A 368 7.59 12.68 -12.68
N CYS A 369 8.01 12.19 -11.52
CA CYS A 369 8.97 12.75 -10.56
C CYS A 369 8.70 12.22 -9.15
N SER A 370 7.42 11.95 -8.91
CA SER A 370 6.84 11.67 -7.63
C SER A 370 7.46 10.43 -6.97
N GLU A 371 7.91 9.49 -7.79
CA GLU A 371 8.59 8.27 -7.38
C GLU A 371 9.95 8.61 -6.75
N LEU A 372 10.68 9.55 -7.36
CA LEU A 372 11.97 10.04 -6.86
C LEU A 372 11.80 10.90 -5.59
N VAL A 373 10.76 11.72 -5.55
CA VAL A 373 10.40 12.48 -4.35
C VAL A 373 10.09 11.54 -3.19
N ALA A 374 9.29 10.50 -3.44
CA ALA A 374 8.97 9.47 -2.45
C ALA A 374 10.22 8.70 -1.99
N GLU A 375 11.10 8.30 -2.92
CA GLU A 375 12.38 7.62 -2.57
C GLU A 375 13.26 8.50 -1.68
N LYS A 376 13.42 9.80 -1.99
CA LYS A 376 14.21 10.72 -1.14
C LYS A 376 13.54 11.00 0.22
N LEU A 377 12.21 11.00 0.29
CA LEU A 377 11.48 11.16 1.54
C LEU A 377 11.47 9.86 2.37
N GLY A 378 11.78 8.71 1.76
CA GLY A 378 11.74 7.40 2.41
C GLY A 378 10.33 6.89 2.67
N ILE A 379 9.36 7.29 1.83
CA ILE A 379 7.93 6.95 2.01
C ILE A 379 7.42 6.07 0.87
N PRO A 380 6.42 5.20 1.11
CA PRO A 380 5.73 4.49 0.04
C PRO A 380 5.09 5.45 -0.98
N PHE A 381 4.99 5.00 -2.24
CA PHE A 381 4.29 5.73 -3.30
C PHE A 381 3.19 4.87 -3.94
N ILE A 382 2.12 5.52 -4.39
CA ILE A 382 0.95 4.90 -5.02
C ILE A 382 0.54 5.73 -6.24
N TYR A 383 0.29 5.09 -7.38
CA TYR A 383 -0.36 5.77 -8.51
C TYR A 383 -1.88 5.75 -8.39
N SER A 384 -2.52 6.87 -8.71
CA SER A 384 -3.98 7.05 -8.69
C SER A 384 -4.70 6.26 -9.78
N LEU A 385 -4.02 5.94 -10.88
CA LEU A 385 -4.57 5.21 -12.01
C LEU A 385 -3.48 4.45 -12.77
N ARG A 386 -3.90 3.48 -13.58
CA ARG A 386 -3.03 2.68 -14.43
C ARG A 386 -3.04 3.25 -15.84
N PHE A 387 -2.00 4.02 -16.17
CA PHE A 387 -1.87 4.60 -17.49
C PHE A 387 -0.41 4.75 -17.89
N SER A 388 -0.08 4.12 -19.01
CA SER A 388 1.04 4.52 -19.86
C SER A 388 0.66 4.27 -21.31
N MET A 389 1.27 5.04 -22.24
CA MET A 389 1.07 4.83 -23.68
C MET A 389 1.49 3.40 -24.05
N GLY A 390 0.63 2.69 -24.80
CA GLY A 390 0.83 1.28 -25.13
C GLY A 390 0.77 0.32 -23.93
N SER A 391 0.35 0.78 -22.75
CA SER A 391 0.46 0.03 -21.49
C SER A 391 1.88 -0.48 -21.21
N THR A 392 2.88 0.31 -21.63
CA THR A 392 4.31 -0.05 -21.59
C THR A 392 4.78 -0.31 -20.16
N VAL A 393 4.52 0.60 -19.23
CA VAL A 393 4.94 0.46 -17.82
C VAL A 393 4.22 -0.71 -17.16
N GLU A 394 2.91 -0.86 -17.40
CA GLU A 394 2.11 -1.95 -16.86
C GLU A 394 2.60 -3.31 -17.34
N ARG A 395 2.98 -3.43 -18.62
CA ARG A 395 3.50 -4.67 -19.21
C ARG A 395 4.92 -4.98 -18.76
N LEU A 396 5.83 -4.02 -18.93
CA LEU A 396 7.26 -4.26 -18.78
C LEU A 396 7.69 -4.24 -17.32
N CYS A 397 7.18 -3.30 -16.53
CA CYS A 397 7.51 -3.17 -15.11
C CYS A 397 6.49 -3.92 -14.24
N GLY A 398 5.21 -3.73 -14.51
CA GLY A 398 4.12 -4.34 -13.72
C GLY A 398 3.81 -5.79 -14.06
N GLN A 399 4.46 -6.36 -15.09
CA GLN A 399 4.29 -7.75 -15.56
C GLN A 399 2.83 -8.13 -15.89
N LEU A 400 2.01 -7.14 -16.26
CA LEU A 400 0.60 -7.37 -16.54
C LEU A 400 0.43 -7.91 -17.96
N PRO A 401 -0.27 -9.05 -18.13
CA PRO A 401 -0.45 -9.64 -19.44
C PRO A 401 -1.34 -8.74 -20.31
N SER A 402 -0.77 -8.22 -21.39
CA SER A 402 -1.49 -7.44 -22.39
C SER A 402 -1.05 -7.91 -23.78
N PRO A 403 -1.63 -9.03 -24.27
CA PRO A 403 -1.28 -9.62 -25.55
C PRO A 403 -1.62 -8.65 -26.68
N PRO A 404 -0.63 -8.17 -27.45
CA PRO A 404 -0.84 -7.13 -28.45
C PRO A 404 -1.69 -7.60 -29.65
N SER A 405 -1.96 -8.89 -29.76
CA SER A 405 -2.88 -9.41 -30.76
C SER A 405 -4.35 -9.30 -30.35
N TYR A 406 -4.69 -9.13 -29.07
CA TYR A 406 -6.09 -9.12 -28.58
C TYR A 406 -6.45 -7.87 -27.77
N VAL A 407 -5.47 -7.27 -27.09
CA VAL A 407 -5.67 -6.06 -26.30
C VAL A 407 -5.26 -4.86 -27.16
N PRO A 408 -6.18 -3.93 -27.46
CA PRO A 408 -5.85 -2.73 -28.23
C PRO A 408 -4.90 -1.84 -27.42
N SER A 409 -3.84 -1.36 -28.06
CA SER A 409 -2.89 -0.44 -27.44
C SER A 409 -3.54 0.91 -27.19
N ILE A 410 -3.37 1.48 -26.00
CA ILE A 410 -3.87 2.82 -25.68
C ILE A 410 -2.90 3.87 -26.26
N PRO A 411 -3.39 4.94 -26.91
CA PRO A 411 -4.78 5.30 -27.20
C PRO A 411 -5.15 5.06 -28.68
N PHE A 412 -4.62 4.02 -29.32
CA PHE A 412 -4.72 3.76 -30.76
C PHE A 412 -6.17 3.61 -31.30
N GLY A 413 -7.17 3.52 -30.42
CA GLY A 413 -8.59 3.61 -30.79
C GLY A 413 -9.19 2.32 -31.37
N LEU A 414 -8.46 1.20 -31.31
CA LEU A 414 -8.98 -0.12 -31.68
C LEU A 414 -9.84 -0.72 -30.56
N SER A 415 -10.70 -1.68 -30.91
CA SER A 415 -11.49 -2.47 -29.96
C SER A 415 -10.85 -3.84 -29.69
N ASP A 416 -11.41 -4.62 -28.77
CA ASP A 416 -11.06 -6.04 -28.56
C ASP A 416 -11.38 -6.92 -29.78
N LYS A 417 -12.24 -6.44 -30.68
CA LYS A 417 -12.55 -7.06 -31.97
C LYS A 417 -11.73 -6.44 -33.09
N MET A 418 -10.56 -7.03 -33.34
CA MET A 418 -9.67 -6.65 -34.45
C MET A 418 -9.62 -7.71 -35.54
N SER A 419 -9.66 -7.29 -36.80
CA SER A 419 -9.26 -8.07 -37.98
C SER A 419 -7.77 -8.39 -37.95
N PHE A 420 -7.31 -9.31 -38.80
CA PHE A 420 -5.89 -9.66 -38.88
C PHE A 420 -4.99 -8.43 -39.11
N VAL A 421 -5.37 -7.53 -40.02
CA VAL A 421 -4.59 -6.32 -40.33
C VAL A 421 -4.55 -5.34 -39.16
N GLU A 422 -5.67 -5.17 -38.46
CA GLU A 422 -5.73 -4.33 -37.26
C GLU A 422 -4.85 -4.88 -36.14
N ARG A 423 -4.81 -6.21 -35.97
CA ARG A 423 -3.90 -6.86 -35.00
C ARG A 423 -2.44 -6.61 -35.35
N VAL A 424 -2.07 -6.70 -36.62
CA VAL A 424 -0.70 -6.38 -37.06
C VAL A 424 -0.36 -4.91 -36.76
N LYS A 425 -1.26 -3.98 -37.07
CA LYS A 425 -1.08 -2.55 -36.74
C LYS A 425 -0.93 -2.33 -35.24
N ASN A 426 -1.76 -3.01 -34.44
CA ASN A 426 -1.71 -2.93 -32.99
C ASN A 426 -0.37 -3.43 -32.43
N VAL A 427 0.13 -4.58 -32.90
CA VAL A 427 1.46 -5.10 -32.53
C VAL A 427 2.58 -4.11 -32.88
N LEU A 428 2.52 -3.48 -34.05
CA LEU A 428 3.47 -2.43 -34.41
C LEU A 428 3.38 -1.23 -33.46
N HIS A 429 2.16 -0.84 -33.07
CA HIS A 429 1.92 0.22 -32.09
C HIS A 429 2.60 -0.06 -30.76
N TYR A 430 2.38 -1.24 -30.16
CA TYR A 430 3.09 -1.67 -28.95
C TYR A 430 4.60 -1.52 -29.11
N PHE A 431 5.18 -2.06 -30.18
CA PHE A 431 6.62 -1.99 -30.41
C PHE A 431 7.12 -0.54 -30.48
N SER A 432 6.37 0.36 -31.11
CA SER A 432 6.75 1.77 -31.19
C SER A 432 6.67 2.50 -29.85
N GLN A 433 5.69 2.17 -29.01
CA GLN A 433 5.57 2.74 -27.67
C GLN A 433 6.67 2.20 -26.75
N ASP A 434 6.97 0.91 -26.82
CA ASP A 434 8.08 0.29 -26.11
C ASP A 434 9.42 0.95 -26.51
N LEU A 435 9.64 1.23 -27.81
CA LEU A 435 10.83 1.92 -28.29
C LEU A 435 10.92 3.35 -27.76
N LEU A 436 9.82 4.12 -27.84
CA LEU A 436 9.76 5.50 -27.35
C LEU A 436 10.02 5.56 -25.85
N PHE A 437 9.38 4.68 -25.08
CA PHE A 437 9.58 4.56 -23.64
C PHE A 437 11.04 4.25 -23.30
N ASN A 438 11.66 3.26 -23.94
CA ASN A 438 13.06 2.92 -23.68
C ASN A 438 14.01 4.07 -24.02
N GLN A 439 13.74 4.84 -25.07
CA GLN A 439 14.52 6.04 -25.40
C GLN A 439 14.40 7.09 -24.29
N ILE A 440 13.19 7.43 -23.87
CA ILE A 440 12.94 8.50 -22.90
C ILE A 440 13.36 8.08 -21.48
N ALA A 441 12.93 6.90 -21.04
CA ALA A 441 13.31 6.33 -19.74
C ALA A 441 14.82 6.12 -19.66
N GLY A 442 15.42 5.49 -20.66
CA GLY A 442 16.85 5.18 -20.67
C GLY A 442 17.77 6.39 -20.83
N GLN A 443 17.40 7.39 -21.63
CA GLN A 443 18.28 8.53 -21.92
C GLN A 443 18.06 9.74 -21.00
N ILE A 444 16.83 9.96 -20.55
CA ILE A 444 16.50 11.17 -19.77
C ILE A 444 16.31 10.81 -18.32
N TRP A 445 15.33 9.95 -18.02
CA TRP A 445 14.98 9.67 -16.63
C TRP A 445 16.06 8.90 -15.89
N ASN A 446 16.60 7.80 -16.42
CA ASN A 446 17.66 7.06 -15.71
C ASN A 446 18.89 7.93 -15.40
N ASN A 447 19.30 8.79 -16.34
CA ASN A 447 20.39 9.74 -16.11
C ASN A 447 20.03 10.75 -15.01
N TYR A 448 18.82 11.29 -15.05
CA TYR A 448 18.32 12.24 -14.04
C TYR A 448 18.21 11.62 -12.65
N TYR A 449 17.61 10.44 -12.53
CA TYR A 449 17.52 9.68 -11.27
C TYR A 449 18.90 9.38 -10.72
N SER A 450 19.84 8.96 -11.57
CA SER A 450 21.22 8.72 -11.16
C SER A 450 21.94 9.97 -10.65
N GLU A 451 21.71 11.13 -11.28
CA GLU A 451 22.24 12.42 -10.84
C GLU A 451 21.71 12.80 -9.45
N ILE A 452 20.39 12.72 -9.25
CA ILE A 452 19.75 13.15 -7.99
C ILE A 452 20.07 12.20 -6.83
N LEU A 453 20.14 10.89 -7.08
CA LEU A 453 20.41 9.89 -6.04
C LEU A 453 21.90 9.68 -5.77
N GLY A 454 22.78 10.11 -6.68
CA GLY A 454 24.22 9.90 -6.57
C GLY A 454 24.66 8.43 -6.72
N LYS A 455 23.78 7.57 -7.27
CA LYS A 455 24.02 6.13 -7.54
C LYS A 455 23.39 5.77 -8.88
N ILE A 456 23.92 4.75 -9.55
CA ILE A 456 23.34 4.28 -10.83
C ILE A 456 21.94 3.71 -10.56
N SER A 457 20.95 4.27 -11.24
CA SER A 457 19.53 3.87 -11.20
C SER A 457 19.17 2.91 -12.33
#